data_AF-L0DLN1-F1
#
_entry.id   AF-L0DLN1-F1
#
_cell.length_a   1.000
_cell.length_b   1.000
_cell.length_c   1.000
_cell.angle_alpha   90.00
_cell.angle_beta   90.00
_cell.angle_gamma   90.00
#
_symmetry.space_group_name_H-M   'P 1'
#
loop_
_entity.id
_entity.type
_entity.pdbx_description
1 polymer ?
#
loop_
_entity_poly.entity_id
_entity_poly.type
_entity_poly.pdbx_seq_one_letter_code
_entity_poly.pdbx_strand_id
1 'polypeptide(L)'
;MSVKPSRGVIHGKTIELLEDLGLTEGQEVDVIVRVRKTRPEWGQGILNSAGAMALYWTSEDDRILDEIEQDRRQPSTREIPE
;
A
#
# COMPACT_ATOMS: atom_id res chain seq x y z
N MET A 1 24.78 -24.16 13.90
CA MET A 1 23.81 -23.45 14.77
C MET A 1 22.58 -23.13 13.95
N SER A 2 21.39 -23.55 14.38
CA SER A 2 20.14 -23.19 13.72
C SER A 2 19.60 -21.91 14.36
N VAL A 3 19.57 -20.82 13.61
CA VAL A 3 19.03 -19.53 14.07
C VAL A 3 17.53 -19.57 13.88
N LYS A 4 16.76 -19.60 14.98
CA LYS A 4 15.30 -19.47 14.91
C LYS A 4 14.96 -17.98 14.71
N PRO A 5 14.32 -17.59 13.60
CA PRO A 5 13.94 -16.21 13.39
C PRO A 5 12.77 -15.84 14.31
N SER A 6 12.96 -14.89 15.22
CA SER A 6 11.89 -14.31 16.03
C SER A 6 11.44 -12.97 15.48
N ARG A 7 10.26 -12.51 15.92
CA ARG A 7 9.72 -11.20 15.57
C ARG A 7 9.81 -10.27 16.77
N GLY A 8 10.03 -8.99 16.51
CA GLY A 8 10.01 -7.97 17.55
C GLY A 8 9.91 -6.57 16.98
N VAL A 9 9.72 -5.61 17.87
CA VAL A 9 9.64 -4.18 17.59
C VAL A 9 10.83 -3.49 18.24
N ILE A 10 11.47 -2.56 17.51
CA ILE A 10 12.62 -1.81 18.00
C ILE A 10 12.13 -0.57 18.76
N HIS A 11 12.55 -0.44 20.01
CA HIS A 11 12.35 0.71 20.88
C HIS A 11 13.71 1.33 21.25
N GLY A 12 14.24 2.15 20.35
CA GLY A 12 15.58 2.74 20.51
C GLY A 12 16.68 1.67 20.45
N LYS A 13 17.22 1.28 21.60
CA LYS A 13 18.26 0.24 21.73
C LYS A 13 17.72 -1.11 22.19
N THR A 14 16.46 -1.17 22.59
CA THR A 14 15.81 -2.39 23.07
C THR A 14 14.96 -2.99 21.95
N ILE A 15 14.97 -4.31 21.82
CA ILE A 15 14.06 -5.03 20.93
C ILE A 15 13.04 -5.76 21.81
N GLU A 16 11.77 -5.37 21.71
CA GLU A 16 10.67 -6.08 22.35
C GLU A 16 10.29 -7.26 21.45
N LEU A 17 10.52 -8.48 21.92
CA LEU A 17 10.20 -9.70 21.18
C LEU A 17 8.73 -10.07 21.37
N LEU A 18 8.07 -10.50 20.29
CA LEU A 18 6.68 -10.95 20.30
C LEU A 18 6.52 -12.36 20.88
N GLU A 19 7.61 -13.11 20.98
CA GLU A 19 7.66 -14.51 21.39
C GLU A 19 8.76 -14.66 22.45
N ASP A 20 8.50 -15.51 23.46
CA ASP A 20 9.51 -15.89 24.44
C ASP A 20 10.52 -16.87 23.81
N LEU A 21 11.81 -16.56 23.94
CA LEU A 21 12.90 -17.38 23.44
C LEU A 21 13.38 -18.44 24.44
N GLY A 22 12.88 -18.41 25.69
CA GLY A 22 13.29 -19.30 26.76
C GLY A 22 14.75 -19.08 27.20
N LEU A 23 15.29 -17.87 27.00
CA LEU A 23 16.64 -17.49 27.42
C LEU A 23 16.61 -16.97 28.85
N THR A 24 17.73 -17.13 29.56
CA THR A 24 17.86 -16.59 30.92
C THR A 24 18.09 -15.07 30.88
N GLU A 25 17.49 -14.35 31.83
CA GLU A 25 17.71 -12.91 32.00
C GLU A 25 19.22 -12.61 32.13
N GLY A 26 19.70 -11.61 31.38
CA GLY A 26 21.10 -11.19 31.38
C GLY A 26 22.06 -12.02 30.52
N GLN A 27 21.58 -13.04 29.80
CA GLN A 27 22.41 -13.81 28.87
C GLN A 27 22.84 -12.95 27.66
N GLU A 28 24.15 -12.87 27.40
CA GLU A 28 24.68 -12.23 26.20
C GLU A 28 24.35 -13.04 24.95
N VAL A 29 23.89 -12.36 23.90
CA VAL A 29 23.49 -12.97 22.63
C VAL A 29 23.92 -12.13 21.44
N ASP A 30 24.27 -12.80 20.34
CA ASP A 30 24.43 -12.17 19.04
C ASP A 30 23.06 -11.97 18.37
N VAL A 31 22.80 -10.76 17.89
CA VAL A 31 21.52 -10.39 17.27
C VAL A 31 21.70 -10.08 15.78
N ILE A 32 20.92 -10.75 14.93
CA ILE A 32 20.83 -10.44 13.49
C ILE A 32 19.47 -9.79 13.22
N VAL A 33 19.48 -8.49 12.91
CA VAL A 33 18.26 -7.72 12.65
C VAL A 33 17.97 -7.66 11.15
N ARG A 34 16.73 -8.01 10.76
CA ARG A 34 16.23 -7.83 9.40
C ARG A 34 15.00 -6.93 9.41
N VAL A 35 15.14 -5.72 8.89
CA VAL A 35 14.02 -4.78 8.72
C VAL A 35 13.04 -5.36 7.70
N ARG A 36 11.78 -5.55 8.10
CA ARG A 36 10.71 -5.89 7.16
C ARG A 36 10.12 -4.61 6.61
N LYS A 37 9.91 -4.56 5.30
CA LYS A 37 9.02 -3.55 4.72
C LYS A 37 7.61 -3.87 5.19
N THR A 38 6.96 -2.91 5.84
CA THR A 38 5.50 -2.96 6.03
C THR A 38 4.90 -3.13 4.64
N ARG A 39 4.12 -4.20 4.44
CA ARG A 39 3.32 -4.27 3.22
C ARG A 39 2.31 -3.13 3.32
N PRO A 40 2.14 -2.30 2.28
CA PRO A 40 1.06 -1.35 2.28
C PRO A 40 -0.25 -2.08 2.56
N GLU A 41 -1.15 -1.43 3.29
CA GLU A 41 -2.48 -1.99 3.52
C GLU A 41 -3.11 -2.37 2.19
N TRP A 42 -3.85 -3.47 2.19
CA TRP A 42 -4.55 -3.90 0.99
C TRP A 42 -5.49 -2.77 0.53
N GLY A 43 -5.44 -2.42 -0.76
CA GLY A 43 -6.19 -1.29 -1.32
C GLY A 43 -5.45 0.06 -1.31
N GLN A 44 -4.35 0.23 -0.55
CA GLN A 44 -3.60 1.49 -0.53
C GLN A 44 -3.03 1.87 -1.90
N GLY A 45 -2.61 0.88 -2.69
CA GLY A 45 -2.18 1.10 -4.07
C GLY A 45 -3.29 1.65 -4.95
N ILE A 46 -4.52 1.13 -4.80
CA ILE A 46 -5.70 1.57 -5.55
C ILE A 46 -6.05 3.02 -5.17
N LEU A 47 -6.05 3.33 -3.88
CA LEU A 47 -6.28 4.69 -3.38
C LEU A 47 -5.23 5.68 -3.91
N ASN A 48 -3.95 5.30 -3.91
CA ASN A 48 -2.87 6.13 -4.43
C ASN A 48 -2.99 6.35 -5.95
N SER A 49 -3.51 5.37 -6.70
CA SER A 49 -3.73 5.49 -8.14
C SER A 49 -4.95 6.33 -8.50
N ALA A 50 -6.01 6.30 -7.70
CA ALA A 50 -7.22 7.12 -7.90
C ALA A 50 -6.99 8.62 -7.58
N GLY A 51 -5.89 8.96 -6.92
CA GLY A 51 -5.48 10.34 -6.68
C GLY A 51 -6.50 11.13 -5.87
N ALA A 52 -6.69 12.41 -6.18
CA ALA A 52 -7.66 13.25 -5.47
C ALA A 52 -9.09 12.70 -5.53
N MET A 53 -9.44 11.97 -6.59
CA MET A 53 -10.78 11.41 -6.78
C MET A 53 -11.08 10.21 -5.86
N ALA A 54 -10.07 9.62 -5.21
CA ALA A 54 -10.26 8.50 -4.28
C ALA A 54 -11.19 8.82 -3.10
N LEU A 55 -11.29 10.10 -2.71
CA LEU A 55 -12.04 10.55 -1.54
C LEU A 55 -13.33 11.32 -1.89
N TYR A 56 -13.49 11.74 -3.14
CA TYR A 56 -14.54 12.67 -3.56
C TYR A 56 -15.36 12.17 -4.75
N TRP A 57 -15.25 10.89 -5.11
CA TRP A 57 -16.07 10.29 -6.16
C TRP A 57 -17.54 10.22 -5.77
N THR A 58 -18.40 10.67 -6.66
CA THR A 58 -19.86 10.72 -6.47
C THR A 58 -20.59 10.09 -7.66
N SER A 59 -21.89 9.86 -7.50
CA SER A 59 -22.75 9.40 -8.60
C SER A 59 -22.85 10.41 -9.76
N GLU A 60 -22.57 11.69 -9.51
CA GLU A 60 -22.52 12.69 -10.59
C GLU A 60 -21.27 12.51 -11.46
N ASP A 61 -20.14 12.07 -10.88
CA ASP A 61 -18.93 11.75 -11.64
C ASP A 61 -19.17 10.57 -12.60
N ASP A 62 -19.90 9.54 -12.14
CA ASP A 62 -20.31 8.41 -12.98
C ASP A 62 -21.14 8.89 -14.18
N ARG A 63 -22.11 9.77 -13.94
CA ARG A 63 -22.97 10.34 -14.98
C ARG A 63 -22.18 11.14 -16.01
N ILE A 64 -21.23 11.97 -15.57
CA ILE A 64 -20.38 12.79 -16.44
C ILE A 64 -19.53 11.89 -17.35
N LEU A 65 -18.96 10.81 -16.80
CA LEU A 65 -18.15 9.88 -17.59
C LEU A 65 -18.97 9.10 -18.62
N ASP A 66 -20.20 8.72 -18.27
CA ASP A 66 -21.13 8.11 -19.22
C ASP A 66 -21.47 9.05 -20.39
N GLU A 67 -21.67 10.34 -20.12
CA GLU A 67 -21.91 11.36 -21.15
C GLU A 67 -20.69 11.51 -22.08
N ILE A 68 -19.48 11.62 -21.51
CA ILE A 68 -18.22 11.70 -22.29
C ILE A 68 -18.05 10.45 -23.17
N GLU A 69 -18.36 9.26 -22.66
CA GLU A 69 -18.27 8.03 -23.44
C GLU A 69 -19.28 8.00 -24.59
N GLN A 70 -20.51 8.45 -24.35
CA GLN A 70 -21.52 8.57 -25.41
C GLN A 70 -21.09 9.55 -26.50
N ASP A 71 -20.52 10.69 -26.12
CA ASP A 71 -19.99 11.69 -27.06
C ASP A 71 -18.81 11.16 -27.87
N ARG A 72 -17.88 10.44 -27.23
CA ARG A 72 -16.73 9.82 -27.93
C ARG A 72 -17.13 8.77 -28.96
N ARG A 73 -18.28 8.11 -28.76
CA ARG A 73 -18.83 7.16 -29.73
C ARG A 73 -19.47 7.85 -30.92
N GLN A 74 -19.81 9.14 -30.81
CA GLN A 74 -20.32 9.90 -31.93
C GLN A 74 -19.15 10.29 -32.84
N PRO A 75 -19.20 9.94 -34.14
CA PRO A 75 -18.18 10.34 -35.07
C PRO A 75 -18.24 11.86 -35.30
N SER A 76 -17.31 12.60 -34.69
CA SER A 76 -17.08 14.01 -35.00
C SER A 76 -15.74 14.15 -35.72
N THR A 77 -15.75 14.08 -37.04
CA THR A 77 -14.59 14.44 -37.85
C THR A 77 -14.75 15.86 -38.37
N ARG A 78 -13.65 16.63 -38.37
CA ARG A 78 -13.62 17.95 -39.00
C ARG A 78 -13.79 17.77 -40.52
N GLU A 79 -14.84 18.36 -41.09
CA GLU A 79 -15.00 18.42 -42.54
C GLU A 79 -13.90 19.31 -43.14
N ILE A 80 -13.23 18.80 -44.17
CA ILE A 80 -12.25 19.56 -44.94
C ILE A 80 -12.99 20.08 -46.18
N PRO A 81 -13.12 21.40 -46.37
CA PRO A 81 -13.72 21.96 -47.58
C PRO A 81 -12.93 21.55 -48.82
N GLU A 82 -13.63 21.27 -49.93
CA GLU A 82 -13.04 20.98 -51.25
C GLU A 82 -12.25 22.16 -51.83
#